data_AF-A0A524CNY1-F1
#
_entry.id   AF-A0A524CNY1-F1
#
_cell.length_a   1.000
_cell.length_b   1.000
_cell.length_c   1.000
_cell.angle_alpha   90.00
_cell.angle_beta   90.00
_cell.angle_gamma   90.00
#
_symmetry.space_group_name_H-M   'P 1'
#
loop_
_entity.id
_entity.type
_entity.pdbx_description
1 polymer ?
#
loop_
_entity_poly.entity_id
_entity_poly.type
_entity_poly.pdbx_seq_one_letter_code
_entity_poly.pdbx_strand_id
1 'polypeptide(L)' 'MVGKKIPEFELPNSRGKTVNIRELENKKNVVIILFRDIH' A
#
# COMPACT_ATOMS: atom_id res chain seq x y z
N MET A 1 5.97 12.26 -4.22
CA MET A 1 5.38 13.56 -3.84
C MET A 1 5.30 13.61 -2.32
N VAL A 2 6.09 14.44 -1.67
CA VAL A 2 6.05 14.62 -0.22
C VAL A 2 4.87 15.56 0.12
N GLY A 3 4.07 15.22 1.14
CA GLY A 3 2.97 16.07 1.62
C GLY A 3 1.61 15.89 0.92
N LYS A 4 1.49 15.02 -0.10
CA LYS A 4 0.19 14.66 -0.70
C LYS A 4 -0.31 13.32 -0.16
N LYS A 5 -1.63 13.15 -0.06
CA LYS A 5 -2.24 11.86 0.27
C LYS A 5 -1.81 10.79 -0.75
N ILE A 6 -1.55 9.58 -0.24
CA ILE A 6 -1.26 8.42 -1.08
C ILE A 6 -2.54 8.08 -1.86
N PRO A 7 -2.45 7.79 -3.17
CA PRO A 7 -3.61 7.33 -3.94
C PRO A 7 -4.18 6.04 -3.37
N GLU A 8 -5.48 5.87 -3.46
CA GLU A 8 -6.12 4.61 -3.07
C GLU A 8 -5.71 3.49 -4.04
N PHE A 9 -5.38 2.32 -3.47
CA PHE A 9 -5.14 1.10 -4.20
C PHE A 9 -5.57 -0.10 -3.37
N GLU A 10 -5.83 -1.19 -4.09
CA GLU A 10 -6.20 -2.47 -3.51
C GLU A 10 -5.33 -3.56 -4.14
N LEU A 11 -4.65 -4.35 -3.30
CA LEU A 11 -3.70 -5.37 -3.74
C LEU A 11 -3.83 -6.64 -2.90
N PRO A 12 -3.61 -7.83 -3.51
CA PRO A 12 -3.49 -9.07 -2.75
C PRO A 12 -2.22 -9.03 -1.89
N ASN A 13 -2.34 -9.48 -0.64
CA ASN A 13 -1.19 -9.72 0.24
C ASN A 13 -0.75 -11.18 0.19
N SER A 14 0.38 -11.48 0.83
CA SER A 14 0.97 -12.83 0.93
C SER A 14 0.10 -13.86 1.65
N ARG A 15 -1.01 -13.45 2.28
CA ARG A 15 -1.97 -14.32 2.96
C ARG A 15 -3.19 -14.64 2.09
N GLY A 16 -3.16 -14.26 0.81
CA GLY A 16 -4.28 -14.43 -0.12
C GLY A 16 -5.48 -13.52 0.18
N LYS A 17 -5.30 -12.49 1.01
CA LYS A 17 -6.33 -11.49 1.28
C LYS A 17 -6.05 -10.25 0.46
N THR A 18 -7.09 -9.69 -0.15
CA THR A 18 -7.01 -8.38 -0.75
C THR A 18 -7.07 -7.31 0.34
N VAL A 19 -6.19 -6.32 0.26
CA VAL A 19 -6.08 -5.24 1.24
C VAL A 19 -6.21 -3.91 0.50
N ASN A 20 -7.14 -3.07 0.95
CA ASN A 20 -7.22 -1.68 0.52
C ASN A 20 -6.38 -0.79 1.47
N ILE A 21 -5.58 0.11 0.90
CA ILE A 21 -4.69 1.00 1.67
C ILE A 21 -5.43 1.90 2.66
N ARG A 22 -6.70 2.27 2.39
CA ARG A 22 -7.54 3.09 3.28
C ARG A 22 -7.83 2.41 4.62
N GLU A 23 -7.80 1.09 4.69
CA GLU A 23 -8.01 0.37 5.96
C GLU A 23 -6.89 0.59 6.97
N LEU A 24 -5.70 0.99 6.48
CA LEU A 24 -4.51 1.28 7.25
C LEU A 24 -4.36 2.78 7.56
N GLU A 25 -5.04 3.65 6.80
CA GLU A 25 -5.07 5.10 7.06
C GLU A 25 -5.59 5.38 8.48
N ASN A 26 -4.97 6.34 9.17
CA ASN A 26 -5.30 6.79 10.53
C ASN A 26 -5.20 5.73 11.64
N LYS A 27 -4.83 4.48 11.33
CA LYS A 27 -4.56 3.44 12.33
C LYS A 27 -3.08 3.31 12.63
N LYS A 28 -2.22 3.40 11.62
CA LYS A 28 -0.76 3.21 11.73
C LYS A 28 -0.03 4.03 10.67
N ASN A 29 1.25 4.33 10.94
CA ASN A 29 2.16 4.79 9.90
C ASN A 29 2.45 3.64 8.93
N VAL A 30 2.42 3.91 7.63
CA VAL A 30 2.60 2.90 6.57
C VAL A 30 3.85 3.21 5.77
N VAL A 31 4.67 2.18 5.52
CA VAL A 31 5.83 2.23 4.62
C VAL A 31 5.51 1.38 3.40
N ILE A 32 5.63 1.96 2.20
CA ILE A 32 5.40 1.27 0.92
C ILE A 32 6.74 1.13 0.20
N ILE A 33 7.10 -0.10 -0.15
CA ILE A 33 8.33 -0.42 -0.89
C ILE A 33 7.90 -1.09 -2.19
N LEU A 34 8.31 -0.51 -3.33
CA LEU A 34 8.03 -1.05 -4.65
C LEU A 34 9.29 -1.71 -5.18
N PHE A 35 9.22 -3.01 -5.44
CA PHE A 35 10.25 -3.74 -6.17
C PHE A 35 9.86 -3.76 -7.64
N ARG A 36 10.80 -3.37 -8.52
CA ARG A 36 10.62 -3.63 -9.95
C ARG A 36 11.05 -5.04 -10.22
N ASP A 37 10.19 -5.78 -10.90
CA ASP A 37 10.60 -7.01 -11.55
C ASP A 37 11.38 -6.64 -12.81
N ILE A 38 12.66 -7.01 -12.85
CA ILE A 38 13.58 -6.76 -13.97
C ILE A 38 14.03 -8.13 -14.47
N HIS A 39 13.07 -8.87 -15.03
CA HIS A 39 13.33 -10.10 -15.78
C HIS A 39 13.67 -9.79 -17.24
#